data_AF-A0A059CYA3-F1
#
_entry.id   AF-A0A059CYA3-F1
#
_cell.length_a   1.000
_cell.length_b   1.000
_cell.length_c   1.000
_cell.angle_alpha   90.00
_cell.angle_beta   90.00
_cell.angle_gamma   90.00
#
_symmetry.space_group_name_H-M   'P 1'
#
loop_
_entity.id
_entity.type
_entity.pdbx_description
1 polymer ?
#
loop_
_entity_poly.entity_id
_entity_poly.type
_entity_poly.pdbx_seq_one_letter_code
_entity_poly.pdbx_strand_id
1 'polypeptide(L)'
;MPKRKQREVLVVDDFCAAAGTNRRRNHNSTFSKHPNTLDTDKFECCFRNIWRDLSEDKKASFTFMDSLWFTLYMRESSREKVLKWIKKECIFSKKYVVIPIVCWSHWSLLILCHFGETKSKARTPCMILLDSLHMANPKRLEPAIRKFVVDIYQAEAKERPEKKWAISQIPLLVPKVPQQRNGEDCGRFVLYFTSLFVENAPTNFSTDDGYPYFMKEDWFRPQDLDNFCGRLRL
;
A
#
# COMPACT_ATOMS: atom_id res chain seq x y z
N MET A 1 19.96 -17.71 4.75
CA MET A 1 18.64 -17.02 4.87
C MET A 1 18.37 -16.71 6.34
N PRO A 2 18.21 -15.45 6.77
CA PRO A 2 17.88 -15.17 8.16
C PRO A 2 16.38 -15.37 8.40
N LYS A 3 16.03 -16.26 9.34
CA LYS A 3 14.67 -16.50 9.82
C LYS A 3 14.16 -15.24 10.55
N ARG A 4 13.12 -14.57 10.04
CA ARG A 4 12.42 -13.49 10.76
C ARG A 4 11.65 -14.10 11.94
N LYS A 5 11.90 -13.59 13.16
CA LYS A 5 11.19 -13.97 14.40
C LYS A 5 9.68 -13.76 14.26
N GLN A 6 8.91 -14.72 14.78
CA GLN A 6 7.46 -14.65 14.97
C GLN A 6 7.13 -13.41 15.83
N ARG A 7 6.34 -12.48 15.28
CA ARG A 7 5.92 -11.24 15.97
C ARG A 7 4.59 -11.48 16.68
N GLU A 8 4.47 -11.01 17.92
CA GLU A 8 3.21 -10.93 18.65
C GLU A 8 2.17 -10.10 17.88
N VAL A 9 0.95 -10.61 17.85
CA VAL A 9 -0.22 -9.97 17.22
C VAL A 9 -0.62 -8.76 18.08
N LEU A 10 -0.35 -7.55 17.60
CA LEU A 10 -0.91 -6.33 18.18
C LEU A 10 -2.32 -6.14 17.62
N VAL A 11 -3.32 -6.18 18.49
CA VAL A 11 -4.71 -5.83 18.13
C VAL A 11 -4.72 -4.36 17.69
N VAL A 12 -5.24 -4.12 16.48
CA VAL A 12 -5.27 -2.79 15.88
C VAL A 12 -6.63 -2.17 16.15
N ASP A 13 -6.79 -1.48 17.27
CA ASP A 13 -7.99 -0.66 17.49
C ASP A 13 -7.98 0.52 16.50
N ASP A 14 -9.09 0.67 15.78
CA ASP A 14 -9.32 1.65 14.72
C ASP A 14 -9.38 3.09 15.29
N PHE A 15 -8.26 3.81 15.17
CA PHE A 15 -8.23 5.26 15.40
C PHE A 15 -7.65 5.96 14.18
N CYS A 16 -8.50 6.25 13.22
CA CYS A 16 -8.28 7.37 12.34
C CYS A 16 -9.53 8.28 12.41
N ALA A 17 -9.74 8.88 13.58
CA ALA A 17 -10.52 10.10 13.69
C ALA A 17 -9.56 11.27 13.50
N ALA A 18 -9.81 12.10 12.50
CA ALA A 18 -9.12 13.36 12.36
C ALA A 18 -9.38 14.23 13.61
N ALA A 19 -8.39 15.04 13.98
CA ALA A 19 -8.41 15.92 15.14
C ALA A 19 -9.75 16.65 15.32
N GLY A 20 -10.36 16.52 16.50
CA GLY A 20 -11.52 17.31 16.88
C GLY A 20 -12.43 16.62 17.89
N THR A 21 -12.45 17.16 19.11
CA THR A 21 -13.40 16.94 20.22
C THR A 21 -13.15 15.78 21.19
N ASN A 22 -12.80 16.17 22.42
CA ASN A 22 -12.84 15.37 23.63
C ASN A 22 -14.26 14.84 23.87
N ARG A 23 -14.47 13.52 23.76
CA ARG A 23 -15.54 12.83 24.49
C ARG A 23 -15.02 11.52 25.05
N ARG A 24 -14.85 11.48 26.38
CA ARG A 24 -14.86 10.23 27.16
C ARG A 24 -16.09 9.42 26.76
N ARG A 25 -15.94 8.14 26.42
CA ARG A 25 -17.02 7.15 26.58
C ARG A 25 -16.51 5.71 26.57
N ASN A 26 -17.13 4.96 27.47
CA ASN A 26 -16.98 3.57 27.88
C ASN A 26 -16.54 2.56 26.82
N HIS A 27 -15.65 1.67 27.27
CA HIS A 27 -15.40 0.36 26.70
C HIS A 27 -16.68 -0.49 26.69
N ASN A 28 -17.16 -0.77 25.48
CA ASN A 28 -17.68 -2.07 25.04
C ASN A 28 -18.16 -1.90 23.60
N SER A 29 -17.30 -2.21 22.63
CA SER A 29 -17.74 -2.43 21.25
C SER A 29 -17.09 -3.70 20.70
N THR A 30 -17.77 -4.82 20.88
CA THR A 30 -17.70 -5.96 19.96
C THR A 30 -18.12 -5.46 18.57
N PHE A 31 -17.15 -5.07 17.74
CA PHE A 31 -17.40 -4.84 16.33
C PHE A 31 -17.61 -6.20 15.66
N SER A 32 -18.77 -6.36 15.01
CA SER A 32 -19.07 -7.53 14.20
C SER A 32 -18.11 -7.57 13.01
N LYS A 33 -17.04 -8.37 13.12
CA LYS A 33 -16.28 -8.80 11.95
C LYS A 33 -17.25 -9.58 11.06
N HIS A 34 -17.53 -9.07 9.86
CA HIS A 34 -18.27 -9.85 8.88
C HIS A 34 -17.45 -11.09 8.51
N PRO A 35 -18.05 -12.30 8.52
CA PRO A 35 -17.32 -13.56 8.41
C PRO A 35 -16.54 -13.77 7.10
N ASN A 36 -16.80 -12.93 6.09
CA ASN A 36 -16.21 -13.04 4.75
C ASN A 36 -15.08 -12.04 4.46
N THR A 37 -14.81 -11.07 5.35
CA THR A 37 -13.68 -10.16 5.16
C THR A 37 -12.37 -10.93 5.28
N LEU A 38 -11.46 -10.72 4.32
CA LEU A 38 -10.17 -11.41 4.32
C LEU A 38 -9.37 -11.07 5.59
N ASP A 39 -9.10 -12.10 6.40
CA ASP A 39 -8.30 -11.98 7.61
C ASP A 39 -6.86 -11.56 7.30
N THR A 40 -6.27 -10.72 8.15
CA THR A 40 -4.92 -10.16 7.97
C THR A 40 -3.86 -11.26 7.82
N ASP A 41 -3.95 -12.37 8.55
CA ASP A 41 -2.95 -13.43 8.45
C ASP A 41 -3.04 -14.17 7.11
N LYS A 42 -4.27 -14.39 6.62
CA LYS A 42 -4.50 -14.95 5.27
C LYS A 42 -4.02 -13.99 4.18
N PHE A 43 -4.31 -12.70 4.32
CA PHE A 43 -3.81 -11.67 3.41
C PHE A 43 -2.28 -11.68 3.37
N GLU A 44 -1.62 -11.60 4.52
CA GLU A 44 -0.15 -11.58 4.63
C GLU A 44 0.49 -12.85 4.07
N CYS A 45 -0.14 -14.01 4.28
CA CYS A 45 0.31 -15.26 3.67
C CYS A 45 0.30 -15.17 2.14
N CYS A 46 -0.82 -14.74 1.55
CA CYS A 46 -0.96 -14.60 0.10
C CYS A 46 -0.02 -13.54 -0.46
N PHE A 47 0.06 -12.37 0.18
CA PHE A 47 0.89 -11.25 -0.23
C PHE A 47 2.38 -11.63 -0.24
N ARG A 48 2.84 -12.37 0.76
CA ARG A 48 4.22 -12.93 0.77
C ARG A 48 4.45 -13.98 -0.30
N ASN A 49 3.45 -14.80 -0.62
CA ASN A 49 3.58 -15.77 -1.71
C ASN A 49 3.75 -15.05 -3.06
N ILE A 50 2.96 -14.00 -3.33
CA ILE A 50 3.13 -13.17 -4.54
C ILE A 50 4.57 -12.66 -4.64
N TRP A 51 5.13 -12.11 -3.55
CA TRP A 51 6.53 -11.65 -3.53
C TRP A 51 7.55 -12.78 -3.75
N ARG A 52 7.37 -13.92 -3.07
CA ARG A 52 8.30 -15.05 -3.14
C ARG A 52 8.39 -15.60 -4.56
N ASP A 53 7.25 -15.67 -5.24
CA ASP A 53 7.10 -16.30 -6.54
C ASP A 53 7.55 -15.37 -7.69
N LEU A 54 7.98 -14.14 -7.39
CA LEU A 54 8.59 -13.25 -8.39
C LEU A 54 9.94 -13.76 -8.87
N SER A 55 10.21 -13.57 -10.17
CA SER A 55 11.55 -13.72 -10.76
C SER A 55 12.56 -12.79 -10.10
N GLU A 56 13.85 -13.15 -10.11
CA GLU A 56 14.91 -12.34 -9.51
C GLU A 56 15.03 -10.93 -10.11
N ASP A 57 14.80 -10.77 -11.42
CA ASP A 57 14.76 -9.45 -12.08
C ASP A 57 13.66 -8.53 -11.52
N LYS A 58 12.50 -9.11 -11.21
CA LYS A 58 11.41 -8.40 -10.54
C LYS A 58 11.77 -8.09 -9.09
N LYS A 59 12.38 -9.01 -8.35
CA LYS A 59 12.84 -8.75 -6.96
C LYS A 59 13.93 -7.67 -6.90
N ALA A 60 14.72 -7.50 -7.96
CA ALA A 60 15.66 -6.39 -8.07
C ALA A 60 14.92 -5.04 -8.16
N SER A 61 13.83 -4.97 -8.93
CA SER A 61 13.07 -3.74 -9.19
C SER A 61 11.99 -3.42 -8.16
N PHE A 62 11.45 -4.44 -7.48
CA PHE A 62 10.35 -4.31 -6.53
C PHE A 62 10.81 -4.48 -5.08
N THR A 63 10.04 -3.93 -4.15
CA THR A 63 10.03 -4.35 -2.74
C THR A 63 8.60 -4.29 -2.20
N PHE A 64 8.29 -5.15 -1.24
CA PHE A 64 6.95 -5.29 -0.65
C PHE A 64 7.03 -4.93 0.83
N MET A 65 6.17 -4.01 1.27
CA MET A 65 6.02 -3.66 2.68
C MET A 65 4.95 -4.51 3.34
N ASP A 66 5.17 -4.82 4.61
CA ASP A 66 4.20 -5.46 5.50
C ASP A 66 3.00 -4.53 5.71
N SER A 67 1.78 -5.08 5.62
CA SER A 67 0.55 -4.27 5.60
C SER A 67 0.32 -3.47 6.87
N LEU A 68 0.90 -3.90 7.99
CA LEU A 68 0.74 -3.23 9.28
C LEU A 68 1.67 -2.02 9.42
N TRP A 69 2.67 -1.85 8.56
CA TRP A 69 3.66 -0.78 8.74
C TRP A 69 3.05 0.61 8.62
N PHE A 70 2.14 0.83 7.68
CA PHE A 70 1.46 2.12 7.56
C PHE A 70 0.60 2.40 8.81
N THR A 71 -0.19 1.41 9.25
CA THR A 71 -1.06 1.54 10.43
C THR A 71 -0.26 1.74 11.72
N LEU A 72 0.88 1.06 11.86
CA LEU A 72 1.81 1.27 12.98
C LEU A 72 2.51 2.62 12.90
N TYR A 73 2.85 3.11 11.70
CA TYR A 73 3.44 4.43 11.51
C TYR A 73 2.49 5.56 11.96
N MET A 74 1.19 5.38 11.74
CA MET A 74 0.16 6.32 12.18
C MET A 74 0.12 6.45 13.71
N ARG A 75 0.61 5.45 14.45
CA ARG A 75 0.77 5.50 15.91
C ARG A 75 2.07 6.21 16.27
N GLU A 76 1.96 7.34 16.96
CA GLU A 76 3.12 8.15 17.36
C GLU A 76 4.18 7.34 18.13
N SER A 77 3.76 6.47 19.06
CA SER A 77 4.66 5.60 19.84
C SER A 77 5.45 4.58 19.01
N SER A 78 4.97 4.24 17.81
CA SER A 78 5.59 3.23 16.93
C SER A 78 6.29 3.84 15.71
N ARG A 79 6.05 5.12 15.43
CA ARG A 79 6.52 5.82 14.22
C ARG A 79 8.01 5.66 13.97
N GLU A 80 8.85 6.00 14.94
CA GLU A 80 10.31 5.90 14.79
C GLU A 80 10.78 4.46 14.55
N LYS A 81 10.14 3.50 15.22
CA LYS A 81 10.46 2.08 15.09
C LYS A 81 10.15 1.59 13.67
N VAL A 82 9.01 1.98 13.12
CA VAL A 82 8.60 1.65 11.75
C VAL A 82 9.54 2.29 10.73
N LEU A 83 9.89 3.57 10.89
CA LEU A 83 10.86 4.23 10.00
C LEU A 83 12.22 3.53 10.01
N LYS A 84 12.69 3.06 11.17
CA LYS A 84 13.90 2.23 11.30
C LYS A 84 13.78 0.87 10.59
N TRP A 85 12.58 0.29 10.50
CA TRP A 85 12.34 -0.94 9.75
C TRP A 85 12.35 -0.69 8.25
N ILE A 86 11.60 0.32 7.79
CA ILE A 86 11.50 0.69 6.38
C ILE A 86 12.88 1.04 5.81
N LYS A 87 13.69 1.78 6.56
CA LYS A 87 15.06 2.14 6.16
C LYS A 87 15.93 0.93 5.77
N LYS A 88 15.65 -0.27 6.31
CA LYS A 88 16.38 -1.50 5.99
C LYS A 88 15.98 -2.10 4.64
N GLU A 89 14.84 -1.70 4.11
CA GLU A 89 14.33 -2.17 2.82
C GLU A 89 14.86 -1.33 1.64
N CYS A 90 15.58 -0.23 1.92
CA CYS A 90 16.25 0.66 0.95
C CYS A 90 15.31 1.09 -0.19
N ILE A 91 14.16 1.69 0.14
CA ILE A 91 13.05 1.83 -0.81
C ILE A 91 13.38 2.76 -1.98
N PHE A 92 14.29 3.72 -1.79
CA PHE A 92 14.73 4.62 -2.87
C PHE A 92 15.64 3.92 -3.90
N SER A 93 16.11 2.71 -3.63
CA SER A 93 16.84 1.90 -4.63
C SER A 93 15.92 1.12 -5.56
N LYS A 94 14.61 1.08 -5.27
CA LYS A 94 13.62 0.28 -5.98
C LYS A 94 12.83 1.12 -6.97
N LYS A 95 12.46 0.51 -8.10
CA LYS A 95 11.56 1.12 -9.07
C LYS A 95 10.14 1.16 -8.53
N TYR A 96 9.74 0.11 -7.82
CA TYR A 96 8.39 -0.04 -7.29
C TYR A 96 8.41 -0.51 -5.83
N VAL A 97 7.64 0.17 -5.00
CA VAL A 97 7.44 -0.18 -3.60
C VAL A 97 5.95 -0.45 -3.41
N VAL A 98 5.60 -1.69 -3.10
CA VAL A 98 4.20 -2.15 -2.95
C VAL A 98 3.83 -2.12 -1.48
N ILE A 99 2.81 -1.33 -1.12
CA ILE A 99 2.45 -1.03 0.28
C ILE A 99 0.94 -1.25 0.45
N PRO A 100 0.50 -2.40 0.97
CA PRO A 100 -0.87 -2.56 1.41
C PRO A 100 -1.15 -1.61 2.58
N ILE A 101 -2.30 -0.95 2.56
CA ILE A 101 -2.75 -0.06 3.62
C ILE A 101 -4.05 -0.62 4.19
N VAL A 102 -4.07 -0.82 5.51
CA VAL A 102 -5.27 -1.19 6.28
C VAL A 102 -5.64 -0.06 7.23
N CYS A 103 -6.78 0.58 6.98
CA CYS A 103 -7.32 1.63 7.83
C CYS A 103 -8.84 1.47 7.90
N TRP A 104 -9.44 1.54 9.10
CA TRP A 104 -10.90 1.44 9.28
C TRP A 104 -11.48 0.16 8.68
N SER A 105 -10.79 -0.97 8.88
CA SER A 105 -11.18 -2.28 8.30
C SER A 105 -11.27 -2.30 6.76
N HIS A 106 -10.68 -1.32 6.07
CA HIS A 106 -10.64 -1.23 4.61
C HIS A 106 -9.21 -1.39 4.09
N TRP A 107 -9.06 -2.21 3.05
CA TRP A 107 -7.79 -2.46 2.38
C TRP A 107 -7.68 -1.61 1.12
N SER A 108 -6.57 -0.89 0.98
CA SER A 108 -6.18 -0.19 -0.25
C SER A 108 -4.71 -0.49 -0.58
N LEU A 109 -4.29 -0.20 -1.80
CA LEU A 109 -2.92 -0.46 -2.25
C LEU A 109 -2.22 0.84 -2.64
N LEU A 110 -1.16 1.19 -1.93
CA LEU A 110 -0.26 2.27 -2.30
C LEU A 110 0.96 1.69 -3.03
N ILE A 111 1.31 2.27 -4.17
CA ILE A 111 2.49 1.93 -4.95
C ILE A 111 3.34 3.18 -5.14
N LEU A 112 4.58 3.16 -4.66
CA LEU A 112 5.55 4.21 -4.92
C LEU A 112 6.33 3.85 -6.20
N CYS A 113 6.29 4.71 -7.20
CA CYS A 113 6.94 4.50 -8.49
C CYS A 113 8.13 5.44 -8.65
N HIS A 114 9.30 4.89 -9.00
CA HIS A 114 10.52 5.63 -9.35
C HIS A 114 10.95 6.68 -8.31
N PHE A 115 10.73 6.40 -7.01
CA PHE A 115 10.89 7.37 -5.93
C PHE A 115 12.32 7.88 -5.71
N GLY A 116 13.32 7.05 -6.00
CA GLY A 116 14.73 7.46 -5.93
C GLY A 116 15.27 8.07 -7.22
N GLU A 117 14.47 8.12 -8.28
CA GLU A 117 14.90 8.57 -9.60
C GLU A 117 14.54 10.05 -9.83
N THR A 118 15.28 10.71 -10.72
CA THR A 118 14.95 12.07 -11.16
C THR A 118 13.89 12.01 -12.25
N LYS A 119 12.91 12.93 -12.21
CA LYS A 119 11.88 13.03 -13.25
C LYS A 119 12.52 13.17 -14.64
N SER A 120 12.05 12.37 -15.58
CA SER A 120 12.42 12.38 -17.00
C SER A 120 11.19 12.05 -17.85
N LYS A 121 11.26 12.25 -19.16
CA LYS A 121 10.14 11.88 -20.07
C LYS A 121 9.73 10.41 -19.95
N ALA A 122 10.69 9.52 -19.70
CA ALA A 122 10.45 8.09 -19.59
C ALA A 122 10.05 7.63 -18.18
N ARG A 123 10.37 8.42 -17.14
CA ARG A 123 10.20 8.03 -15.73
C ARG A 123 9.78 9.22 -14.89
N THR A 124 8.59 9.15 -14.33
CA THR A 124 8.05 10.18 -13.45
C THR A 124 7.82 9.59 -12.07
N PRO A 125 8.50 10.10 -11.02
CA PRO A 125 8.18 9.72 -9.65
C PRO A 125 6.72 10.04 -9.34
N CYS A 126 5.97 9.05 -8.84
CA CYS A 126 4.58 9.22 -8.45
C CYS A 126 4.17 8.22 -7.37
N MET A 127 3.08 8.52 -6.67
CA MET A 127 2.38 7.60 -5.80
C MET A 127 1.08 7.19 -6.48
N ILE A 128 0.76 5.91 -6.46
CA ILE A 128 -0.50 5.38 -7.01
C ILE A 128 -1.27 4.74 -5.87
N LEU A 129 -2.48 5.21 -5.62
CA LEU A 129 -3.40 4.65 -4.62
C LEU A 129 -4.55 3.97 -5.34
N LEU A 130 -4.57 2.64 -5.29
CA LEU A 130 -5.62 1.81 -5.85
C LEU A 130 -6.61 1.45 -4.74
N ASP A 131 -7.88 1.77 -4.96
CA ASP A 131 -8.96 1.55 -4.02
C ASP A 131 -10.17 0.97 -4.77
N SER A 132 -10.63 -0.21 -4.34
CA SER A 132 -11.78 -0.90 -4.92
C SER A 132 -13.11 -0.39 -4.39
N LEU A 133 -13.14 0.41 -3.32
CA LEU A 133 -14.37 0.85 -2.66
C LEU A 133 -14.77 2.27 -3.11
N HIS A 134 -15.89 2.34 -3.84
CA HIS A 134 -16.38 3.55 -4.51
C HIS A 134 -16.59 4.75 -3.57
N MET A 135 -16.94 4.50 -2.31
CA MET A 135 -17.29 5.52 -1.31
C MET A 135 -16.19 5.77 -0.26
N ALA A 136 -15.01 5.18 -0.38
CA ALA A 136 -13.96 5.29 0.64
C ALA A 136 -13.37 6.71 0.79
N ASN A 137 -13.64 7.61 -0.18
CA ASN A 137 -12.92 8.88 -0.33
C ASN A 137 -11.40 8.69 -0.12
N PRO A 138 -10.72 7.94 -1.00
CA PRO A 138 -9.33 7.53 -0.81
C PRO A 138 -8.37 8.70 -0.54
N LYS A 139 -8.70 9.90 -1.04
CA LYS A 139 -7.95 11.13 -0.78
C LYS A 139 -7.93 11.55 0.69
N ARG A 140 -8.81 11.01 1.54
CA ARG A 140 -8.75 11.21 2.99
C ARG A 140 -7.43 10.73 3.60
N LEU A 141 -6.78 9.72 2.99
CA LEU A 141 -5.48 9.22 3.42
C LEU A 141 -4.31 10.05 2.89
N GLU A 142 -4.52 10.95 1.91
CA GLU A 142 -3.45 11.68 1.26
C GLU A 142 -2.54 12.45 2.22
N PRO A 143 -3.04 13.21 3.23
CA PRO A 143 -2.16 13.90 4.18
C PRO A 143 -1.25 12.94 4.96
N ALA A 144 -1.79 11.78 5.36
CA ALA A 144 -1.06 10.76 6.08
C ALA A 144 -0.02 10.06 5.19
N ILE A 145 -0.39 9.72 3.95
CA ILE A 145 0.51 9.13 2.94
C ILE A 145 1.67 10.08 2.63
N ARG A 146 1.37 11.37 2.40
CA ARG A 146 2.40 12.39 2.14
C ARG A 146 3.37 12.51 3.31
N LYS A 147 2.85 12.55 4.54
CA LYS A 147 3.70 12.60 5.74
C LYS A 147 4.56 11.33 5.87
N PHE A 148 3.97 10.16 5.66
CA PHE A 148 4.66 8.87 5.71
C PHE A 148 5.85 8.83 4.74
N VAL A 149 5.62 9.20 3.48
CA VAL A 149 6.65 9.26 2.44
C VAL A 149 7.77 10.25 2.79
N VAL A 150 7.42 11.46 3.25
CA VAL A 150 8.41 12.47 3.63
C VAL A 150 9.26 12.00 4.82
N ASP A 151 8.64 11.38 5.83
CA ASP A 151 9.35 10.87 7.00
C ASP A 151 10.29 9.70 6.62
N ILE A 152 9.89 8.82 5.69
CA ILE A 152 10.78 7.77 5.16
C ILE A 152 11.97 8.38 4.44
N TYR A 153 11.73 9.39 3.59
CA TYR A 153 12.81 10.11 2.92
C TYR A 153 13.80 10.70 3.91
N GLN A 154 13.31 11.38 4.96
CA GLN A 154 14.17 11.95 5.99
C GLN A 154 14.96 10.89 6.75
N ALA A 155 14.38 9.71 6.99
CA ALA A 155 15.06 8.60 7.66
C ALA A 155 16.16 7.94 6.81
N GLU A 156 15.95 7.78 5.50
CA GLU A 156 16.90 7.13 4.58
C GLU A 156 17.98 8.08 4.04
N ALA A 157 17.62 9.30 3.65
CA ALA A 157 18.46 10.16 2.80
C ALA A 157 19.59 10.91 3.52
N LYS A 158 19.87 10.60 4.81
CA LYS A 158 20.88 11.29 5.65
C LYS A 158 20.74 12.82 5.61
N GLU A 159 19.62 13.34 6.12
CA GLU A 159 19.43 14.80 6.29
C GLU A 159 19.74 15.61 5.02
N ARG A 160 19.20 15.19 3.86
CA ARG A 160 19.27 15.94 2.60
C ARG A 160 18.02 16.82 2.41
N PRO A 161 17.93 18.00 3.04
CA PRO A 161 16.75 18.87 2.98
C PRO A 161 16.42 19.31 1.55
N GLU A 162 17.41 19.37 0.66
CA GLU A 162 17.30 19.86 -0.71
C GLU A 162 16.40 19.01 -1.61
N LYS A 163 16.06 17.77 -1.23
CA LYS A 163 15.03 17.00 -1.94
C LYS A 163 13.73 16.82 -1.15
N LYS A 164 13.62 17.30 0.09
CA LYS A 164 12.37 17.20 0.86
C LYS A 164 11.21 17.88 0.15
N TRP A 165 11.45 19.07 -0.42
CA TRP A 165 10.45 19.77 -1.22
C TRP A 165 10.09 18.97 -2.48
N ALA A 166 11.07 18.38 -3.17
CA ALA A 166 10.82 17.60 -4.38
C ALA A 166 9.96 16.36 -4.07
N ILE A 167 10.22 15.68 -2.95
CA ILE A 167 9.41 14.56 -2.47
C ILE A 167 7.99 15.02 -2.13
N SER A 168 7.80 16.20 -1.52
CA SER A 168 6.46 16.69 -1.20
C SER A 168 5.63 17.05 -2.43
N GLN A 169 6.28 17.37 -3.55
CA GLN A 169 5.64 17.63 -4.85
C GLN A 169 5.34 16.37 -5.66
N ILE A 170 5.76 15.19 -5.23
CA ILE A 170 5.42 13.94 -5.93
C ILE A 170 3.89 13.79 -5.97
N PRO A 171 3.29 13.59 -7.16
CA PRO A 171 1.85 13.49 -7.30
C PRO A 171 1.32 12.19 -6.66
N LEU A 172 0.17 12.29 -5.99
CA LEU A 172 -0.65 11.14 -5.62
C LEU A 172 -1.73 10.96 -6.67
N LEU A 173 -1.71 9.82 -7.34
CA LEU A 173 -2.64 9.43 -8.37
C LEU A 173 -3.62 8.42 -7.82
N VAL A 174 -4.89 8.58 -8.18
CA VAL A 174 -5.97 7.67 -7.79
C VAL A 174 -6.67 7.23 -9.08
N PRO A 175 -6.15 6.18 -9.76
CA PRO A 175 -6.77 5.65 -10.96
C PRO A 175 -8.16 5.09 -10.67
N LYS A 176 -9.05 5.17 -11.66
CA LYS A 176 -10.34 4.48 -11.58
C LYS A 176 -10.12 3.02 -11.97
N VAL A 177 -10.17 2.13 -10.99
CA VAL A 177 -9.95 0.68 -11.14
C VAL A 177 -11.27 -0.08 -10.97
N PRO A 178 -11.33 -1.39 -11.32
CA PRO A 178 -12.52 -2.19 -11.06
C PRO A 178 -12.94 -2.08 -9.59
N GLN A 179 -14.21 -1.79 -9.36
CA GLN A 179 -14.76 -1.54 -8.04
C GLN A 179 -15.44 -2.81 -7.51
N GLN A 180 -15.27 -3.09 -6.22
CA GLN A 180 -16.00 -4.15 -5.55
C GLN A 180 -17.49 -3.79 -5.44
N ARG A 181 -18.34 -4.82 -5.43
CA ARG A 181 -19.80 -4.65 -5.28
C ARG A 181 -20.28 -4.83 -3.84
N ASN A 182 -19.41 -5.26 -2.94
CA ASN A 182 -19.66 -5.46 -1.51
C ASN A 182 -18.64 -4.69 -0.65
N GLY A 183 -18.76 -4.72 0.66
CA GLY A 183 -17.80 -4.07 1.58
C GLY A 183 -16.61 -4.97 1.99
N GLU A 184 -16.53 -6.20 1.51
CA GLU A 184 -15.75 -7.27 2.15
C GLU A 184 -14.56 -7.75 1.30
N ASP A 185 -14.63 -7.57 -0.02
CA ASP A 185 -13.62 -8.08 -0.96
C ASP A 185 -12.36 -7.21 -1.08
N CYS A 186 -12.26 -6.09 -0.37
CA CYS A 186 -11.17 -5.12 -0.55
C CYS A 186 -9.77 -5.75 -0.44
N GLY A 187 -9.58 -6.69 0.50
CA GLY A 187 -8.33 -7.44 0.63
C GLY A 187 -8.02 -8.33 -0.60
N ARG A 188 -9.04 -8.96 -1.20
CA ARG A 188 -8.90 -9.76 -2.43
C ARG A 188 -8.53 -8.88 -3.62
N PHE A 189 -9.17 -7.72 -3.74
CA PHE A 189 -8.83 -6.72 -4.76
C PHE A 189 -7.38 -6.23 -4.61
N VAL A 190 -6.92 -5.92 -3.39
CA VAL A 190 -5.52 -5.51 -3.15
C VAL A 190 -4.53 -6.60 -3.56
N LEU A 191 -4.79 -7.87 -3.25
CA LEU A 191 -3.94 -8.99 -3.70
C LEU A 191 -3.91 -9.09 -5.23
N TYR A 192 -5.06 -8.93 -5.88
CA TYR A 192 -5.13 -9.06 -7.33
C TYR A 192 -4.52 -7.86 -8.06
N PHE A 193 -4.78 -6.64 -7.59
CA PHE A 193 -4.09 -5.42 -8.06
C PHE A 193 -2.58 -5.56 -7.94
N THR A 194 -2.09 -6.14 -6.83
CA THR A 194 -0.65 -6.41 -6.66
C THR A 194 -0.14 -7.37 -7.71
N SER A 195 -0.82 -8.50 -7.91
CA SER A 195 -0.43 -9.51 -8.91
C SER A 195 -0.37 -8.91 -10.31
N LEU A 196 -1.43 -8.23 -10.74
CA LEU A 196 -1.52 -7.61 -12.06
C LEU A 196 -0.50 -6.49 -12.26
N PHE A 197 -0.29 -5.66 -11.22
CA PHE A 197 0.70 -4.59 -11.29
C PHE A 197 2.10 -5.17 -11.48
N VAL A 198 2.48 -6.16 -10.67
CA VAL A 198 3.81 -6.76 -10.76
C VAL A 198 4.00 -7.50 -12.08
N GLU A 199 2.95 -8.10 -12.62
CA GLU A 199 2.96 -8.76 -13.92
C GLU A 199 3.24 -7.76 -15.05
N ASN A 200 2.55 -6.61 -15.05
CA ASN A 200 2.48 -5.69 -16.19
C ASN A 200 3.25 -4.38 -16.02
N ALA A 201 3.87 -4.13 -14.86
CA ALA A 201 4.59 -2.89 -14.59
C ALA A 201 5.68 -2.66 -15.66
N PRO A 202 5.67 -1.50 -16.34
CA PRO A 202 6.61 -1.23 -17.40
C PRO A 202 8.00 -0.97 -16.80
N THR A 203 9.05 -1.15 -17.59
CA THR A 203 10.41 -0.77 -17.14
C THR A 203 10.55 0.75 -17.00
N ASN A 204 9.78 1.49 -17.79
CA ASN A 204 9.70 2.95 -17.81
C ASN A 204 8.24 3.34 -17.56
N PHE A 205 7.97 4.05 -16.48
CA PHE A 205 6.63 4.53 -16.15
C PHE A 205 6.63 6.07 -16.09
N SER A 206 5.90 6.71 -17.00
CA SER A 206 5.60 8.13 -16.94
C SER A 206 4.09 8.33 -16.95
N THR A 207 3.64 9.38 -16.29
CA THR A 207 2.23 9.76 -16.15
C THR A 207 1.83 10.86 -17.12
N ASP A 208 2.79 11.35 -17.92
CA ASP A 208 2.58 12.49 -18.83
C ASP A 208 1.53 12.14 -19.92
N ASP A 209 1.44 10.88 -20.34
CA ASP A 209 0.44 10.37 -21.31
C ASP A 209 -0.79 9.73 -20.65
N GLY A 210 -0.99 9.95 -19.35
CA GLY A 210 -2.06 9.36 -18.55
C GLY A 210 -1.67 8.05 -17.86
N TYR A 211 -2.67 7.24 -17.50
CA TYR A 211 -2.44 5.92 -16.90
C TYR A 211 -2.08 4.89 -17.98
N PRO A 212 -1.26 3.87 -17.67
CA PRO A 212 -1.01 2.77 -18.59
C PRO A 212 -2.29 2.08 -19.07
N TYR A 213 -2.14 1.16 -20.02
CA TYR A 213 -3.25 0.31 -20.46
C TYR A 213 -3.85 -0.54 -19.32
N PHE A 214 -3.12 -0.72 -18.22
CA PHE A 214 -3.56 -1.31 -16.96
C PHE A 214 -3.82 -0.21 -15.91
N MET A 215 -4.63 -0.48 -14.88
CA MET A 215 -5.21 0.51 -13.92
C MET A 215 -6.39 1.35 -14.46
N LYS A 216 -7.24 0.73 -15.28
CA LYS A 216 -8.50 1.32 -15.78
C LYS A 216 -9.71 0.62 -15.17
N GLU A 217 -10.91 1.17 -15.36
CA GLU A 217 -12.15 0.62 -14.78
C GLU A 217 -12.44 -0.81 -15.26
N ASP A 218 -11.92 -1.17 -16.43
CA ASP A 218 -12.05 -2.46 -17.12
C ASP A 218 -10.77 -3.30 -17.05
N TRP A 219 -9.84 -3.01 -16.12
CA TRP A 219 -8.53 -3.68 -16.01
C TRP A 219 -8.65 -5.22 -15.97
N PHE A 220 -9.71 -5.75 -15.39
CA PHE A 220 -10.03 -7.18 -15.45
C PHE A 220 -11.52 -7.40 -15.37
N ARG A 221 -11.96 -8.59 -15.80
CA ARG A 221 -13.35 -9.04 -15.62
C ARG A 221 -13.52 -9.62 -14.22
N PRO A 222 -14.72 -9.54 -13.61
CA PRO A 222 -14.97 -10.12 -12.28
C PRO A 222 -14.53 -11.59 -12.17
N GLN A 223 -14.74 -12.38 -13.22
CA GLN A 223 -14.35 -13.79 -13.22
C GLN A 223 -12.83 -14.02 -13.17
N ASP A 224 -12.03 -13.05 -13.60
CA ASP A 224 -10.57 -13.15 -13.47
C ASP A 224 -10.14 -13.05 -12.00
N LEU A 225 -10.82 -12.19 -11.22
CA LEU A 225 -10.63 -12.10 -9.77
C LEU A 225 -11.09 -13.39 -9.08
N ASP A 226 -12.24 -13.93 -9.45
CA ASP A 226 -12.76 -15.20 -8.88
C ASP A 226 -11.78 -16.35 -9.13
N ASN A 227 -11.26 -16.45 -10.36
CA ASN A 227 -10.25 -17.44 -10.73
C ASN A 227 -8.95 -17.26 -9.94
N PHE A 228 -8.51 -16.01 -9.74
CA PHE A 228 -7.34 -15.69 -8.92
C PHE A 228 -7.54 -16.10 -7.46
N CYS A 229 -8.67 -15.74 -6.86
CA CYS A 229 -9.03 -16.12 -5.49
C CYS A 229 -9.12 -17.65 -5.33
N GLY A 230 -9.71 -18.35 -6.30
CA GLY A 230 -9.77 -19.82 -6.32
C GLY A 230 -8.39 -20.48 -6.29
N ARG A 231 -7.41 -19.94 -7.04
CA ARG A 231 -6.01 -20.42 -7.00
C ARG A 231 -5.34 -20.20 -5.64
N LEU A 232 -5.71 -19.14 -4.93
CA LEU A 232 -5.19 -18.81 -3.60
C LEU A 232 -5.98 -19.45 -2.45
N ARG A 233 -7.07 -20.17 -2.76
CA ARG A 233 -8.00 -20.77 -1.78
C ARG A 233 -8.60 -19.72 -0.82
N LEU A 234 -8.95 -18.55 -1.37
CA LEU A 234 -9.54 -17.42 -0.66
C LEU A 234 -11.07 -17.40 -0.76
#